data_AF-A0A8S0SD61-F1
#
_entry.id   AF-A0A8S0SD61-F1
#
_cell.length_a   1.000
_cell.length_b   1.000
_cell.length_c   1.000
_cell.angle_alpha   90.00
_cell.angle_beta   90.00
_cell.angle_gamma   90.00
#
_symmetry.space_group_name_H-M   'P 1'
#
loop_
_entity.id
_entity.type
_entity.pdbx_description
1 polymer ?
#
loop_
_entity_poly.entity_id
_entity_poly.type
_entity_poly.pdbx_seq_one_letter_code
_entity_poly.pdbx_strand_id
1 'polypeptide(L)' 'MGFSEKQESLVKESWEVMKQNVPELSLRFFTLILEIAPAAKNMFSFLQNTDEIPQNNLKLKARAVKVFKMVIDLISV' A
#
# COMPACT_ATOMS: atom_id res chain seq x y z
N MET A 1 -21.80 13.52 0.34
CA MET A 1 -21.43 12.15 0.74
C MET A 1 -20.03 12.24 1.33
N GLY A 2 -19.91 12.07 2.64
CA GLY A 2 -18.65 12.03 3.38
C GLY A 2 -18.61 10.76 4.22
N PHE A 3 -17.44 10.41 4.75
CA PHE A 3 -17.32 9.32 5.71
C PHE A 3 -18.12 9.65 6.98
N SER A 4 -18.72 8.63 7.59
CA SER A 4 -19.24 8.77 8.96
C SER A 4 -18.11 8.61 9.97
N GLU A 5 -18.25 9.20 11.15
CA GLU A 5 -17.28 9.09 12.26
C GLU A 5 -16.92 7.62 12.55
N LYS A 6 -17.92 6.72 12.49
CA LYS A 6 -17.69 5.28 12.69
C LYS A 6 -16.79 4.68 11.61
N GLN A 7 -16.97 5.08 10.35
CA GLN A 7 -16.14 4.57 9.25
C GLN A 7 -14.72 5.13 9.33
N GLU A 8 -14.55 6.40 9.71
CA GLU A 8 -13.22 6.95 9.97
C GLU A 8 -12.50 6.25 11.11
N SER A 9 -13.19 6.01 12.23
CA SER A 9 -12.62 5.30 13.39
C SER A 9 -12.14 3.91 13.00
N LEU A 10 -12.96 3.16 12.27
CA LEU A 10 -12.62 1.82 11.80
C LEU A 10 -11.37 1.82 10.91
N VAL A 11 -11.22 2.81 10.03
CA VAL A 11 -10.05 2.93 9.15
C VAL A 11 -8.80 3.31 9.94
N LYS A 12 -8.91 4.24 10.90
CA LYS A 12 -7.82 4.63 11.81
C LYS A 12 -7.37 3.45 12.68
N GLU A 13 -8.30 2.72 13.29
CA GLU A 13 -8.02 1.53 14.09
C GLU A 13 -7.35 0.42 13.26
N SER A 14 -7.86 0.18 12.04
CA SER A 14 -7.26 -0.81 11.12
C SER A 14 -5.84 -0.43 10.75
N TRP A 15 -5.57 0.86 10.53
CA TRP A 15 -4.23 1.36 10.25
C TRP A 15 -3.25 1.16 11.40
N GLU A 16 -3.69 1.33 12.65
CA GLU A 16 -2.86 1.11 13.83
C GLU A 16 -2.36 -0.33 13.96
N VAL A 17 -3.16 -1.30 13.49
CA VAL A 17 -2.76 -2.71 13.40
C VAL A 17 -1.86 -2.94 12.17
N MET A 18 -2.26 -2.42 11.00
CA MET A 18 -1.52 -2.60 9.75
C MET A 18 -0.11 -2.01 9.81
N LYS A 19 0.08 -0.86 10.48
CA LYS A 19 1.37 -0.18 10.51
C LYS A 19 2.50 -1.01 11.13
N GLN A 20 2.17 -1.98 11.99
CA GLN A 20 3.16 -2.89 12.59
C GLN A 20 3.75 -3.88 11.58
N ASN A 21 2.97 -4.26 10.56
CA ASN A 21 3.35 -5.25 9.54
C ASN A 21 3.59 -4.62 8.16
N VAL A 22 3.93 -3.32 8.13
CA VAL A 22 4.17 -2.55 6.91
C VAL A 22 5.11 -3.25 5.92
N PRO A 23 6.24 -3.85 6.32
CA PRO A 23 7.13 -4.50 5.36
C PRO A 23 6.44 -5.62 4.57
N GLU A 24 5.67 -6.47 5.24
CA GLU A 24 4.97 -7.60 4.64
C GLU A 24 3.74 -7.16 3.85
N LEU A 25 2.95 -6.24 4.40
CA LEU A 25 1.78 -5.68 3.73
C LEU A 25 2.15 -4.91 2.46
N SER A 26 3.30 -4.23 2.45
CA SER A 26 3.81 -3.55 1.26
C SER A 26 4.10 -4.54 0.13
N LEU A 27 4.73 -5.68 0.46
CA LEU A 27 5.00 -6.73 -0.52
C LEU A 27 3.70 -7.33 -1.04
N ARG A 28 2.81 -7.74 -0.13
CA ARG A 28 1.51 -8.29 -0.49
C ARG A 28 0.69 -7.35 -1.37
N PHE A 29 0.70 -6.05 -1.09
CA PHE A 29 0.01 -5.03 -1.88
C PHE A 29 0.50 -5.01 -3.33
N PHE A 30 1.82 -4.95 -3.55
CA PHE A 30 2.36 -4.98 -4.91
C PHE A 30 2.21 -6.34 -5.59
N THR A 31 2.28 -7.45 -4.84
CA THR A 31 2.00 -8.79 -5.37
C THR A 31 0.59 -8.86 -5.94
N LEU A 32 -0.41 -8.44 -5.17
CA LEU A 32 -1.81 -8.43 -5.60
C LEU A 32 -2.03 -7.53 -6.83
N ILE A 33 -1.38 -6.35 -6.88
CA ILE A 33 -1.47 -5.47 -8.05
C ILE A 33 -0.92 -6.16 -9.29
N LEU A 34 0.24 -6.81 -9.19
CA LEU A 34 0.86 -7.48 -10.34
C LEU A 34 0.11 -8.75 -10.76
N GLU A 35 -0.48 -9.48 -9.81
CA GLU A 35 -1.35 -10.63 -10.09
C GLU A 35 -2.60 -10.22 -10.88
N ILE A 36 -3.22 -9.10 -10.50
CA ILE A 36 -4.43 -8.58 -11.17
C ILE A 36 -4.07 -7.87 -12.49
N ALA A 37 -2.98 -7.10 -12.50
CA ALA A 37 -2.57 -6.27 -13.63
C ALA A 37 -1.05 -6.33 -13.84
N PRO A 38 -0.55 -7.37 -14.55
CA PRO A 38 0.89 -7.52 -14.83
C PRO A 38 1.50 -6.32 -15.57
N ALA A 39 0.70 -5.65 -16.42
CA ALA A 39 1.12 -4.46 -17.15
C ALA A 39 1.51 -3.27 -16.24
N ALA A 40 0.98 -3.21 -15.01
CA ALA A 40 1.32 -2.18 -14.03
C ALA A 40 2.80 -2.23 -13.62
N LYS A 41 3.48 -3.38 -13.81
CA LYS A 41 4.93 -3.53 -13.59
C LYS A 41 5.73 -2.45 -14.32
N ASN A 42 5.31 -2.09 -15.54
CA ASN A 42 5.96 -1.06 -16.36
C ASN A 42 5.76 0.36 -15.83
N MET A 43 4.76 0.60 -14.98
CA MET A 43 4.52 1.91 -14.34
C MET A 43 5.45 2.15 -13.14
N PHE A 44 6.11 1.09 -12.67
CA PHE A 44 7.00 1.12 -11.51
C PHE A 44 8.43 0.87 -11.96
N SER A 45 9.23 1.92 -12.06
CA SER A 45 10.66 1.83 -12.44
C SER A 45 11.49 0.91 -11.54
N PHE A 46 11.04 0.64 -10.31
CA PHE A 46 11.68 -0.30 -9.38
C PHE A 46 11.26 -1.77 -9.59
N LEU A 47 10.30 -2.05 -10.47
CA LEU A 47 9.83 -3.39 -10.83
C LEU A 47 10.12 -3.75 -12.30
N GLN A 48 10.43 -2.78 -13.16
CA GLN A 48 10.62 -2.98 -14.60
C GLN A 48 11.67 -4.06 -14.95
N ASN A 49 12.72 -4.22 -14.14
CA ASN A 49 13.87 -5.09 -14.44
C ASN A 49 14.00 -6.29 -13.49
N THR A 50 12.99 -6.60 -12.68
CA THR A 50 13.04 -7.72 -11.73
C THR A 50 11.94 -8.72 -12.06
N ASP A 51 12.28 -9.99 -12.24
CA ASP A 51 11.27 -11.03 -12.46
C ASP A 51 10.38 -11.25 -11.23
N GLU A 52 10.94 -10.98 -10.05
CA GLU A 52 10.27 -11.10 -8.75
C GLU A 52 10.13 -9.75 -8.05
N ILE A 53 9.20 -9.66 -7.10
CA ILE A 53 9.07 -8.48 -6.25
C ILE A 53 10.21 -8.50 -5.22
N PRO A 54 11.12 -7.52 -5.24
CA PRO A 54 12.27 -7.53 -4.35
C PRO A 54 11.82 -7.31 -2.90
N GLN A 55 11.84 -8.39 -2.11
CA GLN A 55 11.34 -8.41 -0.73
C GLN A 55 12.02 -7.38 0.19
N ASN A 56 13.29 -7.07 -0.08
CA ASN A 56 14.06 -6.12 0.71
C ASN A 56 14.21 -4.73 0.06
N ASN A 57 13.33 -4.35 -0.86
CA ASN A 57 13.43 -3.05 -1.52
C ASN A 57 12.81 -1.92 -0.69
N LEU A 58 13.65 -1.02 -0.19
CA LEU A 58 13.24 0.15 0.58
C LEU A 58 12.34 1.10 -0.22
N LYS A 59 12.53 1.22 -1.54
CA LYS A 59 11.70 2.08 -2.40
C LYS A 59 10.27 1.54 -2.53
N LEU A 60 10.13 0.22 -2.59
CA LEU A 60 8.82 -0.45 -2.63
C LEU A 60 8.05 -0.21 -1.34
N LYS A 61 8.69 -0.46 -0.19
CA LYS A 61 8.10 -0.23 1.14
C LYS A 61 7.69 1.24 1.31
N ALA A 62 8.57 2.18 0.96
CA ALA A 62 8.26 3.62 1.05
C ALA A 62 7.06 4.03 0.19
N ARG A 63 6.93 3.48 -1.03
CA ARG A 63 5.82 3.81 -1.93
C ARG A 63 4.49 3.24 -1.44
N ALA A 64 4.46 2.01 -0.94
CA ALA A 64 3.27 1.42 -0.33
C ALA A 64 2.81 2.21 0.92
N VAL A 65 3.74 2.52 1.83
CA VAL A 65 3.44 3.33 3.03
C VAL A 65 2.86 4.69 2.65
N LYS A 66 3.39 5.33 1.60
CA LYS A 66 2.87 6.62 1.13
C LYS A 66 1.42 6.49 0.66
N VAL A 67 1.09 5.44 -0.10
CA VAL A 67 -0.29 5.17 -0.54
C VAL A 67 -1.20 4.96 0.66
N PHE A 68 -0.80 4.12 1.63
CA PHE A 68 -1.61 3.88 2.82
C PHE A 68 -1.85 5.15 3.64
N LYS A 69 -0.81 5.96 3.88
CA LYS A 69 -0.94 7.23 4.59
C LYS A 69 -1.88 8.20 3.87
N MET A 70 -1.74 8.34 2.55
CA MET A 70 -2.65 9.20 1.77
C MET A 70 -4.12 8.81 1.92
N VAL A 71 -4.41 7.51 2.02
CA VAL A 71 -5.79 7.04 2.26
C VAL A 71 -6.28 7.43 3.66
N ILE A 72 -5.46 7.27 4.69
CA ILE A 72 -5.82 7.68 6.07
C ILE A 72 -6.03 9.20 6.16
N ASP A 73 -5.15 9.98 5.53
CA ASP A 73 -5.23 11.43 5.51
C ASP A 73 -6.49 11.90 4.77
N LEU A 74 -6.84 11.28 3.64
CA LEU A 74 -8.04 11.61 2.86
C LEU A 74 -9.34 11.35 3.65
N ILE A 75 -9.36 10.31 4.47
CA ILE A 75 -10.54 9.89 5.24
C ILE A 75 -10.70 10.74 6.52
N SER A 76 -9.67 11.51 6.91
CA SER A 76 -9.70 12.34 8.11
C SER A 76 -10.13 13.80 7.86
N VAL A 77 -10.74 14.10 6.71
CA VAL A 77 -11.15 15.45 6.25
C VAL A 77 -12.66 15.65 6.33
#